data_AF-A0A7S4CTN9-F1
#
_entry.id   AF-A0A7S4CTN9-F1
#
_cell.length_a   1.000
_cell.length_b   1.000
_cell.length_c   1.000
_cell.angle_alpha   90.00
_cell.angle_beta   90.00
_cell.angle_gamma   90.00
#
_symmetry.space_group_name_H-M   'P 1'
#
loop_
_entity.id
_entity.type
_entity.pdbx_description
1 polymer ?
#
loop_
_entity_poly.entity_id
_entity_poly.type
_entity_poly.pdbx_seq_one_letter_code
_entity_poly.pdbx_strand_id
1 'polypeptide(L)'
;LLSTFNGQDVSNTAWAYARLDILHEQLMEALAEQIMQPGFLATFDAQGIANTAWAYAQLGIRNEALMSAFTDRIVDAEFLSMCNAQDVAHIAWAYIHLEVPATA
;
A
#
# COMPACT_ATOMS: atom_id res chain seq x y z
N LEU A 1 11.72 -11.46 -11.02
CA LEU A 1 10.28 -11.81 -10.92
C LEU A 1 9.47 -10.56 -10.57
N LEU A 2 9.79 -9.85 -9.48
CA LEU A 2 9.11 -8.59 -9.15
C LEU A 2 9.19 -7.52 -10.25
N SER A 3 10.25 -7.54 -11.06
CA SER A 3 10.39 -6.66 -12.24
C SER A 3 9.32 -6.84 -13.32
N THR A 4 8.49 -7.89 -13.25
CA THR A 4 7.36 -8.11 -14.17
C THR A 4 6.01 -7.87 -13.52
N PHE A 5 5.97 -7.53 -12.23
CA PHE A 5 4.73 -7.28 -11.50
C PHE A 5 4.20 -5.88 -11.82
N ASN A 6 2.88 -5.71 -11.76
CA ASN A 6 2.24 -4.40 -11.66
C ASN A 6 1.71 -4.17 -10.23
N GLY A 7 1.04 -3.05 -9.99
CA GLY A 7 0.46 -2.72 -8.68
C GLY A 7 -0.58 -3.74 -8.19
N GLN A 8 -1.36 -4.33 -9.09
CA GLN A 8 -2.31 -5.39 -8.74
C GLN A 8 -1.59 -6.66 -8.25
N ASP A 9 -0.53 -7.10 -8.94
CA ASP A 9 0.24 -8.28 -8.54
C ASP A 9 0.90 -8.10 -7.17
N VAL A 10 1.47 -6.92 -6.92
CA VAL A 10 2.07 -6.55 -5.64
C VAL A 10 1.02 -6.54 -4.53
N SER A 11 -0.11 -5.86 -4.75
CA SER A 11 -1.18 -5.74 -3.74
C SER A 11 -1.80 -7.10 -3.39
N ASN A 12 -2.04 -7.96 -4.39
CA ASN A 12 -2.56 -9.31 -4.17
C ASN A 12 -1.57 -10.17 -3.37
N THR A 13 -0.28 -10.05 -3.65
CA THR A 13 0.77 -10.77 -2.93
C THR A 13 0.82 -10.32 -1.47
N ALA A 14 0.91 -9.02 -1.21
CA ALA A 14 0.91 -8.49 0.16
C ALA A 14 -0.36 -8.88 0.92
N TRP A 15 -1.53 -8.73 0.29
CA TRP A 15 -2.82 -9.09 0.88
C TRP A 15 -2.91 -10.57 1.24
N ALA A 16 -2.43 -11.47 0.36
CA ALA A 16 -2.47 -12.91 0.62
C ALA A 16 -1.64 -13.31 1.86
N TYR A 17 -0.43 -12.75 2.01
CA TYR A 17 0.40 -13.00 3.19
C TYR A 17 -0.23 -12.44 4.46
N ALA A 18 -0.79 -11.23 4.40
CA ALA A 18 -1.51 -10.63 5.53
C ALA A 18 -2.77 -11.42 5.92
N ARG A 19 -3.54 -11.94 4.94
CA ARG A 19 -4.72 -12.76 5.21
C ARG A 19 -4.41 -14.11 5.83
N LEU A 20 -3.24 -14.66 5.52
CA LEU A 20 -2.75 -15.90 6.12
C LEU A 20 -2.03 -15.65 7.47
N ASP A 21 -1.89 -14.39 7.88
CA ASP A 21 -1.13 -13.98 9.07
C ASP A 21 0.33 -14.48 9.04
N ILE A 22 0.92 -14.48 7.84
CA ILE A 22 2.31 -14.91 7.62
C ILE A 22 3.18 -13.67 7.41
N LEU A 23 4.01 -13.35 8.41
CA LEU A 23 5.05 -12.34 8.26
C LEU A 23 6.27 -12.94 7.55
N HIS A 24 6.47 -12.57 6.29
CA HIS A 24 7.69 -12.85 5.54
C HIS A 24 8.45 -11.54 5.28
N GLU A 25 9.24 -11.08 6.25
CA GLU A 25 9.88 -9.75 6.25
C GLU A 25 10.62 -9.42 4.94
N GLN A 26 11.47 -10.33 4.46
CA GLN A 26 12.27 -10.13 3.24
C GLN A 26 11.41 -9.95 1.98
N LEU A 27 10.23 -10.59 1.94
CA LEU A 27 9.31 -10.44 0.82
C LEU A 27 8.63 -9.08 0.91
N MET A 28 8.15 -8.70 2.09
CA MET A 28 7.49 -7.42 2.31
C MET A 28 8.45 -6.24 2.10
N GLU A 29 9.72 -6.40 2.43
CA GLU A 29 10.77 -5.42 2.10
C GLU A 29 10.97 -5.32 0.58
N ALA A 30 11.13 -6.44 -0.12
CA ALA A 30 11.28 -6.45 -1.58
C ALA A 30 10.05 -5.88 -2.32
N LEU A 31 8.83 -6.11 -1.81
CA LEU A 31 7.63 -5.48 -2.34
C LEU A 31 7.65 -3.96 -2.14
N ALA A 32 8.05 -3.48 -0.96
CA ALA A 32 8.18 -2.04 -0.71
C ALA A 32 9.22 -1.40 -1.63
N GLU A 33 10.40 -2.02 -1.78
CA GLU A 33 11.44 -1.55 -2.70
C GLU A 33 10.96 -1.48 -4.15
N GLN A 34 10.17 -2.46 -4.59
CA GLN A 34 9.58 -2.48 -5.93
C GLN A 34 8.56 -1.35 -6.12
N ILE A 35 7.72 -1.08 -5.11
CA ILE A 35 6.73 0.02 -5.16
C ILE A 35 7.43 1.37 -5.26
N MET A 36 8.56 1.53 -4.57
CA MET A 36 9.34 2.77 -4.56
C MET A 36 10.17 2.99 -5.84
N GLN A 37 10.17 2.04 -6.79
CA GLN A 37 10.82 2.26 -8.08
C GLN A 37 10.13 3.39 -8.87
N PRO A 38 10.90 4.23 -9.60
CA PRO A 38 10.34 5.33 -10.38
C PRO A 38 9.24 4.88 -11.33
N GLY A 39 8.07 5.51 -11.24
CA GLY A 39 6.91 5.23 -12.11
C GLY A 39 6.12 3.98 -11.76
N PHE A 40 6.59 3.12 -10.84
CA PHE A 40 5.86 1.90 -10.48
C PHE A 40 4.54 2.20 -9.78
N LEU A 41 4.52 3.21 -8.91
CA LEU A 41 3.32 3.63 -8.19
C LEU A 41 2.17 4.06 -9.11
N ALA A 42 2.47 4.48 -10.35
CA ALA A 42 1.45 4.81 -11.35
C ALA A 42 0.67 3.58 -11.85
N THR A 43 1.17 2.36 -11.59
CA THR A 43 0.49 1.11 -11.95
C THR A 43 -0.53 0.65 -10.91
N PHE A 44 -0.61 1.34 -9.77
CA PHE A 44 -1.61 1.08 -8.75
C PHE A 44 -2.90 1.84 -9.03
N ASP A 45 -4.02 1.16 -8.78
CA ASP A 45 -5.32 1.78 -8.55
C ASP A 45 -5.56 2.01 -7.05
N ALA A 46 -6.67 2.67 -6.72
CA ALA A 46 -7.03 2.99 -5.34
C ALA A 46 -7.16 1.74 -4.47
N GLN A 47 -7.76 0.68 -5.01
CA GLN A 47 -7.93 -0.59 -4.31
C GLN A 47 -6.57 -1.26 -4.01
N GLY A 48 -5.64 -1.26 -4.97
CA GLY A 48 -4.30 -1.81 -4.79
C GLY A 48 -3.53 -1.09 -3.68
N ILE A 49 -3.64 0.24 -3.61
CA ILE A 49 -3.06 1.03 -2.53
C ILE A 49 -3.70 0.65 -1.19
N ALA A 50 -5.04 0.62 -1.13
CA ALA A 50 -5.78 0.25 0.08
C ALA A 50 -5.42 -1.14 0.59
N ASN A 51 -5.38 -2.14 -0.30
CA ASN A 51 -5.01 -3.51 0.04
C ASN A 51 -3.58 -3.62 0.54
N THR A 52 -2.64 -2.90 -0.09
CA THR A 52 -1.24 -2.93 0.32
C THR A 52 -1.05 -2.24 1.66
N ALA A 53 -1.62 -1.05 1.86
CA ALA A 53 -1.59 -0.34 3.13
C ALA A 53 -2.20 -1.19 4.26
N TRP A 54 -3.36 -1.83 4.01
CA TRP A 54 -3.99 -2.74 4.96
C TRP A 54 -3.11 -3.95 5.27
N ALA A 55 -2.45 -4.55 4.27
CA ALA A 55 -1.58 -5.71 4.49
C ALA A 55 -0.38 -5.39 5.38
N TYR A 56 0.26 -4.23 5.17
CA TYR A 56 1.37 -3.79 6.03
C TYR A 56 0.89 -3.50 7.45
N ALA A 57 -0.30 -2.90 7.61
CA ALA A 57 -0.91 -2.68 8.92
C ALA A 57 -1.26 -3.98 9.64
N GLN A 58 -1.90 -4.93 8.95
CA GLN A 58 -2.31 -6.21 9.50
C GLN A 58 -1.11 -7.04 10.00
N LEU A 59 0.01 -6.97 9.29
CA LEU A 59 1.25 -7.67 9.65
C LEU A 59 2.13 -6.86 10.63
N GLY A 60 1.69 -5.68 11.07
CA GLY A 60 2.44 -4.81 12.00
C GLY A 60 3.73 -4.23 11.41
N ILE A 61 3.83 -4.13 10.08
CA ILE A 61 5.03 -3.62 9.39
C ILE A 61 4.90 -2.11 9.20
N ARG A 62 5.67 -1.35 9.97
CA ARG A 62 5.77 0.10 9.82
C ARG A 62 6.77 0.46 8.72
N ASN A 63 6.28 0.93 7.58
CA ASN A 63 7.10 1.50 6.50
C ASN A 63 6.61 2.92 6.19
N GLU A 64 7.24 3.91 6.82
CA GLU A 64 6.82 5.32 6.72
C GLU A 64 6.99 5.89 5.31
N ALA A 65 8.06 5.51 4.61
CA ALA A 65 8.31 5.97 3.26
C ALA A 65 7.25 5.47 2.28
N LEU A 66 6.87 4.19 2.39
CA LEU A 66 5.80 3.60 1.59
C LEU A 66 4.45 4.28 1.87
N MET A 67 4.14 4.52 3.15
CA MET A 67 2.92 5.23 3.52
C MET A 67 2.92 6.66 2.99
N SER A 68 4.00 7.42 3.16
CA SER A 68 4.10 8.76 2.58
C SER A 68 3.85 8.75 1.07
N ALA A 69 4.44 7.82 0.33
CA ALA A 69 4.23 7.68 -1.10
C ALA A 69 2.77 7.39 -1.48
N PHE A 70 2.09 6.53 -0.71
CA PHE A 70 0.65 6.31 -0.89
C PHE A 70 -0.17 7.55 -0.58
N THR A 71 0.14 8.28 0.50
CA THR A 71 -0.55 9.55 0.81
C THR A 71 -0.41 10.53 -0.34
N ASP A 72 0.82 10.76 -0.82
CA ASP A 72 1.11 11.68 -1.93
C ASP A 72 0.33 11.30 -3.19
N ARG A 73 0.18 9.99 -3.46
CA ARG A 73 -0.61 9.51 -4.60
C ARG A 73 -2.11 9.72 -4.43
N ILE A 74 -2.64 9.59 -3.22
CA ILE A 74 -4.08 9.70 -2.94
C ILE A 74 -4.54 11.15 -2.91
N VAL A 75 -3.72 12.07 -2.40
CA VAL A 75 -4.06 13.50 -2.32
C VAL A 75 -4.06 14.21 -3.68
N ASP A 76 -3.50 13.56 -4.71
CA ASP A 76 -3.66 13.97 -6.10
C ASP A 76 -5.14 14.01 -6.48
N ALA A 77 -5.64 15.20 -6.85
CA ALA A 77 -7.08 15.44 -7.02
C ALA A 77 -7.71 14.57 -8.13
N GLU A 78 -6.94 14.25 -9.17
CA GLU A 78 -7.37 13.37 -10.25
C GLU A 78 -7.55 11.94 -9.71
N PHE A 79 -6.56 11.43 -8.97
CA PHE A 79 -6.65 10.10 -8.35
C PHE A 79 -7.76 10.01 -7.30
N LEU A 80 -7.88 11.01 -6.43
CA LEU A 80 -8.91 11.05 -5.39
C LEU A 80 -10.32 10.98 -5.97
N SER A 81 -10.54 11.58 -7.14
CA SER A 81 -11.84 11.54 -7.83
C SER A 81 -12.22 10.15 -8.36
N MET A 82 -11.23 9.26 -8.52
CA MET A 82 -11.42 7.87 -8.95
C MET A 82 -11.58 6.89 -7.78
N CYS A 83 -11.24 7.29 -6.55
CA CYS A 83 -11.40 6.47 -5.37
C CYS A 83 -12.88 6.32 -4.99
N ASN A 84 -13.29 5.11 -4.60
CA ASN A 84 -14.58 4.93 -3.94
C ASN A 84 -14.43 5.18 -2.42
N ALA A 85 -15.56 5.31 -1.71
CA ALA A 85 -15.56 5.59 -0.27
C ALA A 85 -14.93 4.46 0.57
N GLN A 86 -14.98 3.21 0.09
CA GLN A 86 -14.38 2.06 0.76
C GLN A 86 -12.84 2.10 0.67
N ASP A 87 -12.30 2.49 -0.49
CA ASP A 87 -10.84 2.60 -0.69
C ASP A 87 -10.24 3.59 0.31
N VAL A 88 -10.84 4.79 0.41
CA VAL A 88 -10.39 5.84 1.34
C VAL A 88 -10.52 5.40 2.80
N ALA A 89 -11.62 4.72 3.15
CA ALA A 89 -11.83 4.22 4.51
C ALA A 89 -10.81 3.14 4.91
N HIS A 90 -10.49 2.20 4.02
CA HIS A 90 -9.48 1.17 4.28
C HIS A 90 -8.08 1.76 4.45
N ILE A 91 -7.73 2.76 3.65
CA ILE A 91 -6.45 3.45 3.78
C ILE A 91 -6.40 4.18 5.13
N ALA A 92 -7.42 4.97 5.47
CA ALA A 92 -7.48 5.68 6.75
C ALA A 92 -7.40 4.74 7.95
N TRP A 93 -8.07 3.58 7.89
CA TRP A 93 -7.99 2.54 8.92
C TRP A 93 -6.56 2.01 9.09
N ALA A 94 -5.86 1.73 7.98
CA ALA A 94 -4.50 1.19 8.01
C ALA A 94 -3.51 2.15 8.70
N TYR A 95 -3.64 3.46 8.46
CA TYR A 95 -2.78 4.48 9.07
C TYR A 95 -2.95 4.57 10.58
N ILE A 96 -4.21 4.51 11.05
CA ILE A 96 -4.52 4.52 12.48
C ILE A 96 -3.89 3.32 13.20
N HIS A 97 -3.88 2.14 12.56
CA HIS A 97 -3.35 0.91 13.16
C HIS A 97 -1.83 0.82 13.12
N LEU A 98 -1.17 1.60 12.26
CA LEU A 98 0.29 1.68 12.18
C LEU A 98 0.89 2.82 13.01
N GLU A 99 0.05 3.55 13.77
CA GLU A 99 0.43 4.75 14.52
C GLU A 99 1.19 5.79 13.68
N VAL A 100 0.93 5.84 12.37
CA VAL A 100 1.52 6.84 11.49
C VAL A 100 0.69 8.12 11.65
N PRO A 101 1.26 9.21 12.18
CA PRO A 101 0.52 10.45 12.31
C PRO A 101 0.11 10.94 10.92
N ALA A 102 -1.17 11.30 10.76
CA ALA A 102 -1.63 12.04 9.59
C ALA A 102 -0.87 13.37 9.57
N THR A 103 0.17 13.47 8.73
CA THR A 103 0.85 14.73 8.51
C THR A 103 -0.08 15.65 7.72
N ALA A 104 -0.22 16.88 8.26
CA ALA A 104 -1.14 17.94 7.86
C ALA A 104 -0.82 18.56 6.49
#